data_AF-A0A841EGA7-F1
#
_entry.id   AF-A0A841EGA7-F1
#
_cell.length_a   1.000
_cell.length_b   1.000
_cell.length_c   1.000
_cell.angle_alpha   90.00
_cell.angle_beta   90.00
_cell.angle_gamma   90.00
#
_symmetry.space_group_name_H-M   'P 1'
#
loop_
_entity.id
_entity.type
_entity.pdbx_description
1 polymer ?
#
loop_
_entity_poly.entity_id
_entity_poly.type
_entity_poly.pdbx_seq_one_letter_code
_entity_poly.pdbx_strand_id
1 'polypeptide(L)'
;MFPVVSPKKISERKQALHLEAKEYKKTIDGQVSNLKTEATRIGTTALIIGGVLATTYLVFNFLSSDSDKKEKVKVAVAESNNLPVIVKKEKKEESWIISSIKGYMLSFLMAIAKDKVMEVLSILKENHAEKSSQ
;
A
#
# COMPACT_ATOMS: atom_id res chain seq x y z
N MET A 1 8.10 10.94 -65.59
CA MET A 1 9.53 10.69 -65.30
C MET A 1 9.75 10.90 -63.81
N PHE A 2 10.04 9.85 -63.05
CA PHE A 2 10.35 9.98 -61.62
C PHE A 2 11.84 10.31 -61.47
N PRO A 3 12.22 11.31 -60.65
CA PRO A 3 13.63 11.62 -60.43
C PRO A 3 14.32 10.45 -59.72
N VAL A 4 15.25 9.79 -60.40
CA VAL A 4 16.09 8.74 -59.82
C VAL A 4 17.12 9.43 -58.93
N VAL A 5 16.82 9.52 -57.64
CA VAL A 5 17.74 10.03 -56.62
C VAL A 5 18.80 8.98 -56.32
N SER A 6 20.07 9.40 -56.38
CA SER A 6 21.23 8.54 -56.18
C SER A 6 21.26 7.92 -54.77
N PRO A 7 21.56 6.62 -54.61
CA PRO A 7 21.43 5.88 -53.34
C PRO A 7 22.25 6.47 -52.18
N LYS A 8 23.39 7.10 -52.47
CA LYS A 8 24.25 7.77 -51.48
C LYS A 8 23.58 8.99 -50.81
N LYS A 9 22.77 9.75 -51.55
CA LYS A 9 21.99 10.88 -51.00
C LYS A 9 20.84 10.40 -50.11
N ILE A 10 20.30 9.21 -50.37
CA ILE A 10 19.20 8.63 -49.60
C ILE A 10 19.70 8.15 -48.23
N SER A 11 20.89 7.53 -48.17
CA SER A 11 21.50 7.08 -46.91
C SER A 11 21.86 8.24 -45.98
N GLU A 12 22.45 9.32 -46.52
CA GLU A 12 22.80 10.51 -45.72
C GLU A 12 21.56 11.21 -45.17
N ARG A 13 20.50 11.32 -46.00
CA ARG A 13 19.22 11.93 -45.57
C ARG A 13 18.51 11.07 -44.53
N LYS A 14 18.57 9.74 -44.65
CA LYS A 14 18.08 8.81 -43.61
C LYS A 14 18.85 8.94 -42.30
N GLN A 15 20.18 9.09 -42.35
CA GLN A 15 20.99 9.29 -41.15
C GLN A 15 20.68 10.62 -40.45
N ALA A 16 20.50 11.71 -41.20
CA ALA A 16 20.09 13.00 -40.67
C ALA A 16 18.70 12.91 -39.98
N LEU A 17 17.73 12.28 -40.65
CA LEU A 17 16.38 12.05 -40.08
C LEU A 17 16.42 11.18 -38.81
N HIS A 18 17.30 10.17 -38.77
CA HIS A 18 17.47 9.33 -37.57
C HIS A 18 18.14 10.06 -36.40
N LEU A 19 19.07 10.97 -36.67
CA LEU A 19 19.70 11.82 -35.66
C LEU A 19 18.69 12.79 -35.07
N GLU A 20 17.93 13.48 -35.92
CA GLU A 20 16.89 14.40 -35.51
C GLU A 20 15.79 13.68 -34.70
N ALA A 21 15.32 12.51 -35.16
CA ALA A 21 14.36 11.70 -34.41
C ALA A 21 14.91 11.23 -33.04
N LYS A 22 16.21 10.94 -32.94
CA LYS A 22 16.85 10.59 -31.66
C LYS A 22 16.90 11.76 -30.69
N GLU A 23 17.14 12.98 -31.16
CA GLU A 23 17.10 14.17 -30.31
C GLU A 23 15.69 14.45 -29.78
N TYR A 24 14.66 14.34 -30.64
CA TYR A 24 13.27 14.46 -30.19
C TYR A 24 12.91 13.38 -29.16
N LYS A 25 13.31 12.13 -29.41
CA LYS A 25 13.08 11.04 -28.45
C LYS A 25 13.76 11.31 -27.10
N LYS A 26 15.01 11.77 -27.11
CA LYS A 26 15.76 12.09 -25.88
C LYS A 26 15.07 13.20 -25.08
N THR A 27 14.55 14.21 -25.77
CA THR A 27 13.80 15.32 -25.15
C THR A 27 12.49 14.84 -24.52
N ILE A 28 11.76 13.96 -25.21
CA ILE A 28 10.52 13.36 -24.69
C ILE A 28 10.83 12.46 -23.48
N ASP A 29 11.81 11.57 -23.59
CA ASP A 29 12.19 10.66 -22.50
C ASP A 29 12.63 11.44 -21.25
N GLY A 30 13.33 12.56 -21.42
CA GLY A 30 13.70 13.46 -20.32
C GLY A 30 12.48 14.09 -19.62
N GLN A 31 11.52 14.59 -20.39
CA GLN A 31 10.29 15.18 -19.84
C GLN A 31 9.40 14.15 -19.16
N VAL A 32 9.26 12.96 -19.75
CA VAL A 32 8.50 11.84 -19.17
C VAL A 32 9.17 11.31 -17.90
N SER A 33 10.50 11.26 -17.86
CA SER A 33 11.25 10.86 -16.66
C SER A 33 11.03 11.82 -15.49
N ASN A 34 11.06 13.12 -15.75
CA ASN A 34 10.81 14.13 -14.73
C ASN A 34 9.36 14.08 -14.24
N LEU A 35 8.39 13.98 -15.15
CA LEU A 35 6.98 13.86 -14.81
C LEU A 35 6.70 12.59 -13.99
N LYS A 36 7.31 11.46 -14.36
CA LYS A 36 7.20 10.21 -13.61
C LYS A 36 7.78 10.38 -12.20
N THR A 37 8.91 11.06 -12.06
CA THR A 37 9.57 11.27 -10.77
C THR A 37 8.70 12.13 -9.85
N GLU A 38 8.15 13.23 -10.36
CA GLU A 38 7.23 14.10 -9.61
C GLU A 38 5.92 13.39 -9.26
N ALA A 39 5.30 12.72 -10.22
CA ALA A 39 4.08 11.95 -9.99
C ALA A 39 4.29 10.82 -8.97
N THR A 40 5.44 10.15 -9.01
CA THR A 40 5.78 9.11 -8.02
C THR A 40 5.94 9.71 -6.63
N ARG A 41 6.61 10.87 -6.50
CA ARG A 41 6.82 11.52 -5.20
C ARG A 41 5.51 12.01 -4.59
N ILE A 42 4.69 12.72 -5.38
CA ILE A 42 3.39 13.22 -4.95
C ILE A 42 2.44 12.05 -4.67
N GLY A 43 2.39 11.07 -5.58
CA GLY A 43 1.57 9.87 -5.43
C GLY A 43 1.93 9.04 -4.19
N THR A 44 3.22 8.86 -3.90
CA THR A 44 3.66 8.15 -2.68
C THR A 44 3.25 8.89 -1.42
N THR A 45 3.42 10.22 -1.40
CA THR A 45 3.04 11.05 -0.25
C THR A 45 1.52 11.00 -0.03
N ALA A 46 0.74 11.16 -1.10
CA ALA A 46 -0.71 11.06 -1.06
C ALA A 46 -1.19 9.66 -0.64
N LEU A 47 -0.54 8.60 -1.12
CA LEU A 47 -0.87 7.22 -0.76
C LEU A 47 -0.60 6.93 0.72
N ILE A 48 0.50 7.43 1.28
CA ILE A 48 0.81 7.26 2.71
C ILE A 48 -0.26 7.97 3.55
N ILE A 49 -0.53 9.25 3.26
CA ILE A 49 -1.50 10.05 4.01
C ILE A 49 -2.91 9.46 3.89
N GLY A 50 -3.32 9.18 2.65
CA GLY A 50 -4.62 8.56 2.36
C GLY A 50 -4.74 7.16 2.95
N GLY A 51 -3.66 6.38 2.94
CA GLY A 51 -3.60 5.05 3.54
C GLY A 51 -3.79 5.09 5.05
N VAL A 52 -3.11 5.99 5.75
CA VAL A 52 -3.25 6.16 7.21
C VAL A 52 -4.66 6.65 7.57
N LEU A 53 -5.19 7.64 6.86
CA LEU A 53 -6.56 8.15 7.09
C LEU A 53 -7.63 7.08 6.80
N ALA A 54 -7.50 6.34 5.69
CA ALA A 54 -8.45 5.30 5.35
C ALA A 54 -8.39 4.12 6.33
N THR A 55 -7.19 3.69 6.73
CA THR A 55 -7.03 2.59 7.70
C THR A 55 -7.56 2.98 9.08
N THR A 56 -7.27 4.18 9.57
CA THR A 56 -7.81 4.67 10.85
C THR A 56 -9.33 4.78 10.82
N TYR A 57 -9.92 5.30 9.74
CA TYR A 57 -11.37 5.35 9.58
C TYR A 57 -12.00 3.95 9.55
N LEU A 58 -11.42 3.01 8.80
CA LEU A 58 -11.90 1.63 8.75
C LEU A 58 -11.81 0.93 10.11
N VAL A 59 -10.71 1.10 10.84
CA VAL A 59 -10.54 0.56 12.19
C VAL A 59 -11.57 1.18 13.14
N PHE A 60 -11.73 2.50 13.12
CA PHE A 60 -12.70 3.20 13.95
C PHE A 60 -14.14 2.75 13.66
N ASN A 61 -14.50 2.65 12.38
CA ASN A 61 -15.81 2.18 11.96
C ASN A 61 -16.03 0.70 12.34
N PHE A 62 -15.03 -0.16 12.16
CA PHE A 62 -15.11 -1.58 12.54
C PHE A 62 -15.27 -1.74 14.06
N LEU A 63 -14.54 -0.96 14.86
CA LEU A 63 -14.60 -0.99 16.31
C LEU A 63 -15.91 -0.39 16.85
N SER A 64 -16.37 0.71 16.27
CA SER A 64 -17.64 1.38 16.66
C SER A 64 -18.89 0.62 16.19
N SER A 65 -18.79 -0.15 15.09
CA SER A 65 -19.91 -0.94 14.59
C SER A 65 -20.26 -2.14 15.49
N ASP A 66 -19.42 -2.48 16.47
CA ASP A 66 -19.72 -3.51 17.47
C ASP A 66 -20.41 -2.98 18.73
N SER A 67 -20.31 -1.67 19.03
CA SER A 67 -21.00 -1.07 20.19
C SER A 67 -22.49 -0.77 19.96
N ASP A 68 -22.95 -0.74 18.70
CA ASP A 68 -24.36 -0.49 18.35
C ASP A 68 -25.16 -1.75 17.99
N LYS A 69 -24.67 -2.94 18.33
CA LYS A 69 -25.45 -4.18 18.22
C LYS A 69 -26.26 -4.45 19.48
N LYS A 70 -27.09 -3.49 19.88
CA LYS A 70 -28.41 -3.85 20.42
C LYS A 70 -29.26 -4.28 19.23
N GLU A 71 -29.30 -5.59 19.03
CA GLU A 71 -30.40 -6.34 18.44
C GLU A 71 -31.30 -5.54 17.47
N LYS A 72 -30.82 -5.34 16.25
CA LYS A 72 -31.72 -5.25 15.11
C LYS A 72 -31.37 -6.38 14.18
N VAL A 73 -32.03 -7.51 14.43
CA VAL A 73 -32.26 -8.56 13.45
C VAL A 73 -32.72 -7.84 12.18
N LYS A 74 -31.82 -7.65 11.22
CA LYS A 74 -32.21 -7.39 9.84
C LYS A 74 -32.82 -8.69 9.36
N VAL A 75 -34.11 -8.86 9.64
CA VAL A 75 -34.97 -9.72 8.85
C VAL A 75 -34.88 -9.14 7.45
N ALA A 76 -34.02 -9.74 6.62
CA ALA A 76 -34.21 -9.64 5.20
C ALA A 76 -35.60 -10.25 4.98
N VAL A 77 -36.59 -9.39 4.75
CA VAL A 77 -37.87 -9.81 4.22
C VAL A 77 -37.58 -10.25 2.79
N ALA A 78 -37.03 -11.45 2.66
CA ALA A 78 -37.20 -12.28 1.49
C ALA A 78 -38.63 -12.79 1.60
N GLU A 79 -39.52 -12.15 0.85
CA GLU A 79 -40.88 -12.60 0.63
C GLU A 79 -40.83 -13.95 -0.10
N SER A 80 -40.65 -15.04 0.66
CA SER A 80 -41.12 -16.38 0.34
C SER A 80 -40.74 -17.37 1.44
N ASN A 81 -41.77 -17.77 2.19
CA ASN A 81 -41.94 -19.09 2.81
C ASN A 81 -40.89 -19.56 3.84
N ASN A 82 -41.22 -19.26 5.11
CA ASN A 82 -41.15 -20.17 6.27
C ASN A 82 -39.97 -21.15 6.35
N LEU A 83 -38.85 -20.72 6.96
CA LEU A 83 -38.00 -21.50 7.87
C LEU A 83 -36.89 -20.58 8.43
N PRO A 84 -36.62 -20.58 9.76
CA PRO A 84 -35.48 -19.86 10.31
C PRO A 84 -34.18 -20.62 9.98
N VAL A 85 -33.53 -20.25 8.87
CA VAL A 85 -32.18 -20.73 8.58
C VAL A 85 -31.19 -20.00 9.49
N ILE A 86 -30.69 -20.71 10.51
CA ILE A 86 -29.57 -20.25 11.32
C ILE A 86 -28.33 -20.22 10.43
N VAL A 87 -28.00 -19.04 9.90
CA VAL A 87 -26.77 -18.82 9.16
C VAL A 87 -25.61 -18.86 10.15
N LYS A 88 -25.06 -20.05 10.41
CA LYS A 88 -23.74 -20.19 11.05
C LYS A 88 -22.77 -19.41 10.17
N LYS A 89 -22.18 -18.33 10.69
CA LYS A 89 -21.10 -17.62 10.02
C LYS A 89 -19.97 -18.61 9.80
N GLU A 90 -19.84 -19.10 8.58
CA GLU A 90 -18.69 -19.90 8.18
C GLU A 90 -17.43 -19.10 8.49
N LYS A 91 -16.49 -19.72 9.22
CA LYS A 91 -15.14 -19.17 9.38
C LYS A 91 -14.60 -19.02 7.96
N LYS A 92 -14.53 -17.80 7.44
CA LYS A 92 -13.86 -17.52 6.17
C LYS A 92 -12.46 -18.11 6.29
N GLU A 93 -12.20 -19.17 5.54
CA GLU A 93 -10.88 -19.74 5.41
C GLU A 93 -9.98 -18.66 4.81
N GLU A 94 -9.17 -18.05 5.66
CA GLU A 94 -8.23 -17.03 5.26
C GLU A 94 -7.11 -17.70 4.45
N SER A 95 -6.87 -17.18 3.25
CA SER A 95 -5.90 -17.74 2.30
C SER A 95 -4.52 -17.90 2.97
N TRP A 96 -3.84 -19.03 2.75
CA TRP A 96 -2.57 -19.41 3.41
C TRP A 96 -1.49 -18.31 3.40
N ILE A 97 -1.48 -17.50 2.34
CA ILE A 97 -0.56 -16.35 2.17
C ILE A 97 -0.85 -15.25 3.20
N ILE A 98 -2.13 -14.93 3.42
CA ILE A 98 -2.58 -13.92 4.39
C ILE A 98 -2.24 -14.38 5.81
N SER A 99 -2.46 -15.67 6.10
CA SER A 99 -2.10 -16.28 7.38
C SER A 99 -0.59 -16.19 7.65
N SER A 100 0.23 -16.46 6.63
CA SER A 100 1.69 -16.38 6.74
C SER A 100 2.17 -14.95 7.00
N ILE A 101 1.65 -13.97 6.27
CA ILE A 101 1.98 -12.54 6.47
C ILE A 101 1.60 -12.08 7.88
N LYS A 102 0.41 -12.47 8.37
CA LYS A 102 0.00 -12.17 9.75
C LYS A 102 0.97 -12.77 10.78
N GLY A 103 1.43 -14.00 10.56
CA GLY A 103 2.41 -14.66 11.41
C GLY A 103 3.72 -13.87 11.50
N TYR A 104 4.31 -13.50 10.37
CA TYR A 104 5.55 -12.70 10.35
C TYR A 104 5.36 -11.33 10.99
N MET A 105 4.24 -10.65 10.71
CA MET A 105 3.90 -9.36 11.31
C MET A 105 3.78 -9.47 12.84
N LEU A 106 3.14 -10.52 13.34
CA LEU A 106 2.98 -10.76 14.77
C LEU A 106 4.31 -11.04 15.46
N SER A 107 5.17 -11.86 14.86
CA SER A 107 6.52 -12.12 15.39
C SER A 107 7.38 -10.86 15.40
N PHE A 108 7.30 -10.05 14.35
CA PHE A 108 8.01 -8.77 14.26
C PHE A 108 7.53 -7.78 15.34
N LEU A 109 6.23 -7.64 15.53
CA LEU A 109 5.66 -6.82 16.60
C LEU A 109 6.07 -7.33 17.99
N MET A 110 6.10 -8.65 18.20
CA MET A 110 6.53 -9.24 19.47
C MET A 110 8.02 -8.94 19.75
N ALA A 111 8.88 -8.98 18.73
CA ALA A 111 10.29 -8.63 18.88
C ALA A 111 10.45 -7.16 19.32
N ILE A 112 9.76 -6.24 18.65
CA ILE A 112 9.78 -4.81 19.00
C ILE A 112 9.22 -4.58 20.41
N ALA A 113 8.11 -5.24 20.75
CA ALA A 113 7.49 -5.13 22.07
C ALA A 113 8.45 -5.59 23.17
N LYS A 114 9.15 -6.72 22.96
CA LYS A 114 10.19 -7.21 23.89
C LYS A 114 11.29 -6.16 24.08
N ASP A 115 11.82 -5.61 22.99
CA ASP A 115 12.91 -4.63 23.05
C ASP A 115 12.48 -3.37 23.81
N LYS A 116 11.28 -2.85 23.54
CA LYS A 116 10.74 -1.67 24.24
C LYS A 116 10.43 -1.93 25.72
N VAL A 117 9.90 -3.11 26.06
CA VAL A 117 9.66 -3.50 27.46
C VAL A 117 11.00 -3.61 28.20
N MET A 118 12.01 -4.21 27.58
CA MET A 118 13.32 -4.40 28.19
C MET A 118 14.09 -3.07 28.34
N GLU A 119 13.95 -2.15 27.38
CA GLU A 119 14.44 -0.77 27.46
C GLU A 119 13.81 -0.02 28.63
N VAL A 120 12.48 -0.04 28.77
CA VAL A 120 11.76 0.60 29.89
C VAL A 120 12.19 -0.02 31.22
N LEU A 121 12.28 -1.34 31.33
CA LEU A 121 12.75 -2.01 32.54
C LEU A 121 14.19 -1.65 32.90
N SER A 122 15.06 -1.48 31.91
CA SER A 122 16.45 -1.07 32.12
C SER A 122 16.55 0.34 32.66
N ILE A 123 15.79 1.28 32.06
CA ILE A 123 15.68 2.67 32.52
C ILE A 123 15.12 2.72 33.94
N LEU A 124 14.10 1.93 34.27
CA LEU A 124 13.54 1.88 35.63
C LEU A 124 14.54 1.30 36.64
N LYS A 125 15.27 0.25 36.27
CA LYS A 125 16.28 -0.40 37.13
C LYS A 125 17.45 0.53 37.43
N GLU A 126 17.92 1.27 36.43
CA GLU A 126 19.01 2.25 36.57
C GLU A 126 18.60 3.41 37.50
N ASN A 127 17.41 3.98 37.30
CA ASN A 127 16.86 5.03 38.16
C ASN A 127 16.59 4.58 39.62
N HIS A 128 16.30 3.29 39.85
CA HIS A 128 16.10 2.75 41.20
C HIS A 128 17.40 2.39 41.92
N ALA A 129 18.47 2.04 41.19
CA ALA A 129 19.78 1.77 41.78
C ALA A 129 20.44 3.05 42.31
N GLU A 130 20.31 4.17 41.58
CA GLU A 130 20.86 5.47 41.96
C GLU A 130 20.24 6.03 43.25
N LYS A 131 18.93 5.83 43.47
CA LYS A 131 18.20 6.27 44.67
C LYS A 131 18.48 5.45 45.94
N SER A 132 19.17 4.31 45.85
CA SER A 132 19.49 3.46 47.01
C SER A 132 20.91 3.66 47.57
N SER A 133 21.74 4.45 46.88
CA SER A 133 23.12 4.78 47.28
C SER A 133 23.27 6.22 47.79
N GLN A 134 22.16 6.89 48.12
CA GLN A 134 22.12 8.21 48.74
C GLN A 134 21.48 8.14 50.13
#